data_AF-A0A2I2G3V4-F1
#
_entry.id   AF-A0A2I2G3V4-F1
#
_cell.length_a   1.000
_cell.length_b   1.000
_cell.length_c   1.000
_cell.angle_alpha   90.00
_cell.angle_beta   90.00
_cell.angle_gamma   90.00
#
_symmetry.space_group_name_H-M   'P 1'
#
loop_
_entity.id
_entity.type
_entity.pdbx_description
1 polymer ?
#
loop_
_entity_poly.entity_id
_entity_poly.type
_entity_poly.pdbx_seq_one_letter_code
_entity_poly.pdbx_strand_id
1 'polypeptide(L)'
;MAEAHAHLFFYSRINENSQSTIRIPERYHAWQPDGSSSVYHVMEYIDIHHFAFDEERAKALIELIAVKPPPGVFGSFGPPGGYIRHMFFQDRQAAKIYSSVQELQDSINQFLQTVYSGTGQDPGAVGFSDEPLLCYYGGTSSELC
;
A
#
# COMPACT_ATOMS: atom_id res chain seq x y z
N MET A 1 -1.72 -11.82 7.24
CA MET A 1 -0.62 -11.61 8.22
C MET A 1 0.26 -10.45 7.80
N ALA A 2 0.53 -10.33 6.50
CA ALA A 2 1.15 -9.18 5.87
C ALA A 2 0.59 -7.82 6.32
N GLU A 3 -0.73 -7.68 6.40
CA GLU A 3 -1.46 -6.49 6.86
C GLU A 3 -1.13 -6.16 8.32
N ALA A 4 -0.95 -7.20 9.14
CA ALA A 4 -0.61 -7.06 10.55
C ALA A 4 0.83 -6.59 10.74
N HIS A 5 1.75 -6.99 9.85
CA HIS A 5 3.11 -6.46 9.80
C HIS A 5 3.16 -5.02 9.29
N ALA A 6 2.39 -4.70 8.24
CA ALA A 6 2.28 -3.35 7.72
C ALA A 6 1.76 -2.38 8.79
N HIS A 7 0.68 -2.75 9.49
CA HIS A 7 0.14 -1.96 10.60
C HIS A 7 1.20 -1.72 11.69
N LEU A 8 1.87 -2.78 12.17
CA LEU A 8 2.89 -2.63 13.20
C LEU A 8 4.04 -1.71 12.76
N PHE A 9 4.48 -1.83 11.51
CA PHE A 9 5.53 -0.99 10.94
C PHE A 9 5.13 0.49 10.92
N PHE A 10 3.93 0.81 10.42
CA PHE A 10 3.46 2.19 10.41
C PHE A 10 3.24 2.73 11.82
N TYR A 11 2.63 1.93 12.71
CA TYR A 11 2.44 2.31 14.11
C TYR A 11 3.77 2.69 14.77
N SER A 12 4.83 1.89 14.60
CA SER A 12 6.12 2.21 15.20
C SER A 12 6.74 3.47 14.60
N ARG A 13 6.71 3.63 13.28
CA ARG A 13 7.31 4.80 12.61
C ARG A 13 6.62 6.11 12.90
N ILE A 14 5.28 6.09 12.95
CA ILE A 14 4.49 7.28 13.30
C ILE A 14 4.70 7.63 14.77
N ASN A 15 4.68 6.65 15.68
CA ASN A 15 4.87 6.89 17.12
C ASN A 15 6.31 7.28 17.50
N GLU A 16 7.32 6.95 16.68
CA GLU A 16 8.68 7.49 16.84
C GLU A 16 8.72 9.01 16.62
N ASN A 17 7.79 9.57 15.84
CA ASN A 17 7.69 11.01 15.60
C ASN A 17 6.73 11.68 16.60
N SER A 18 7.30 12.27 17.67
CA SER A 18 6.53 13.01 18.69
C SER A 18 5.72 14.21 18.16
N GLN A 19 5.98 14.67 16.93
CA GLN A 19 5.26 15.76 16.29
C GLN A 19 4.22 15.27 15.27
N SER A 20 4.05 13.94 15.12
CA SER A 20 3.08 13.42 14.17
C SER A 20 1.66 13.81 14.55
N THR A 21 0.90 14.24 13.55
CA THR A 21 -0.54 14.52 13.71
C THR A 21 -1.40 13.29 13.49
N ILE A 22 -0.80 12.18 13.02
CA ILE A 22 -1.47 10.92 12.78
C ILE A 22 -1.50 10.10 14.06
N ARG A 23 -2.68 9.57 14.39
CA ARG A 23 -2.82 8.52 15.40
C ARG A 23 -3.17 7.20 14.72
N ILE A 24 -2.33 6.20 14.92
CA ILE A 24 -2.60 4.83 14.48
C ILE A 24 -3.05 4.03 15.71
N PRO A 25 -4.22 3.35 15.67
CA PRO A 25 -4.66 2.52 16.79
C PRO A 25 -3.62 1.45 17.14
N GLU A 26 -3.40 1.21 18.42
CA GLU A 26 -2.54 0.11 18.86
C GLU A 26 -3.13 -1.24 18.47
N ARG A 27 -2.30 -2.21 18.06
CA ARG A 27 -2.75 -3.58 17.77
C ARG A 27 -2.40 -4.50 18.93
N TYR A 28 -3.41 -5.05 19.59
CA TYR A 28 -3.22 -6.00 20.69
C TYR A 28 -2.94 -7.42 20.19
N HIS A 29 -3.63 -7.87 19.14
CA HIS A 29 -3.47 -9.23 18.62
C HIS A 29 -3.81 -9.34 17.14
N ALA A 30 -3.16 -10.27 16.44
CA ALA A 30 -3.55 -10.67 15.10
C ALA A 30 -3.29 -12.16 14.90
N TRP A 31 -4.25 -12.85 14.28
CA TRP A 31 -4.14 -14.29 14.03
C TRP A 31 -4.95 -14.69 12.80
N GLN A 32 -4.64 -15.87 12.27
CA GLN A 32 -5.40 -16.52 11.22
C GLN A 32 -5.80 -17.91 11.74
N PRO A 33 -7.10 -18.19 11.92
CA PRO A 33 -7.55 -19.53 12.29
C PRO A 33 -7.19 -20.56 11.23
N ASP A 34 -6.90 -21.78 11.67
CA ASP A 34 -6.58 -22.90 10.78
C ASP A 34 -7.72 -23.13 9.76
N GLY A 35 -7.36 -23.25 8.49
CA GLY A 35 -8.31 -23.42 7.39
C GLY A 35 -9.11 -22.17 7.02
N SER A 36 -8.86 -21.02 7.66
CA SER A 36 -9.50 -19.75 7.30
C SER A 36 -8.72 -19.01 6.22
N SER A 37 -9.42 -18.41 5.26
CA SER A 37 -8.88 -17.41 4.34
C SER A 37 -8.87 -15.99 4.91
N SER A 38 -9.32 -15.82 6.16
CA SER A 38 -9.47 -14.52 6.82
C SER A 38 -8.47 -14.35 7.95
N VAL A 39 -7.92 -13.15 8.06
CA VAL A 39 -7.03 -12.74 9.15
C VAL A 39 -7.82 -11.83 10.08
N TYR A 40 -7.74 -12.08 11.38
CA TYR A 40 -8.41 -11.30 12.41
C TYR A 40 -7.41 -10.37 13.10
N HIS A 41 -7.85 -9.15 13.38
CA HIS A 41 -7.09 -8.11 14.06
C HIS A 41 -7.89 -7.62 15.26
N VAL A 42 -7.27 -7.59 16.44
CA VAL A 42 -7.79 -6.96 17.65
C VAL A 42 -6.92 -5.74 17.92
N MET A 43 -7.56 -4.58 17.93
CA MET A 43 -6.92 -3.27 17.98
C MET A 43 -7.63 -2.37 18.98
N GLU A 44 -6.94 -1.31 19.39
CA GLU A 44 -7.49 -0.20 20.15
C GLU A 44 -8.75 0.34 19.47
N TYR A 45 -9.81 0.49 20.25
CA TYR A 45 -11.01 1.17 19.80
C TYR A 45 -10.80 2.68 19.89
N ILE A 46 -10.85 3.36 18.75
CA ILE A 46 -10.84 4.82 18.68
C ILE A 46 -12.26 5.30 18.38
N ASP A 47 -12.81 6.08 19.29
CA ASP A 47 -14.11 6.70 19.11
C ASP A 47 -13.97 7.98 18.25
N ILE A 48 -14.56 7.96 17.05
CA ILE A 48 -14.42 9.02 16.05
C ILE A 48 -15.62 9.95 16.15
N HIS A 49 -15.38 11.14 16.70
CA HIS A 49 -16.43 12.11 16.97
C HIS A 49 -16.65 13.12 15.83
N HIS A 50 -15.70 13.22 14.91
CA HIS A 50 -15.76 14.07 13.73
C HIS A 50 -14.83 13.54 12.64
N PHE A 51 -15.12 13.92 11.40
CA PHE A 51 -14.20 13.70 10.28
C PHE A 51 -13.17 14.82 10.23
N ALA A 52 -11.92 14.46 9.92
CA ALA A 52 -10.84 15.43 9.74
C ALA A 52 -11.11 16.34 8.54
N PHE A 53 -10.73 17.61 8.65
CA PHE A 53 -10.78 18.58 7.56
C PHE A 53 -9.78 18.20 6.44
N ASP A 54 -9.98 18.74 5.23
CA ASP A 54 -9.11 18.45 4.09
C ASP A 54 -7.64 18.75 4.36
N GLU A 55 -7.35 19.82 5.11
CA GLU A 55 -6.00 20.22 5.50
C GLU A 55 -5.33 19.22 6.44
N GLU A 56 -6.09 18.66 7.39
CA GLU A 56 -5.62 17.63 8.32
C GLU A 56 -5.38 16.31 7.58
N ARG A 57 -6.29 15.95 6.67
CA ARG A 57 -6.12 14.80 5.78
C ARG A 57 -4.89 14.93 4.90
N ALA A 58 -4.65 16.12 4.32
CA ALA A 58 -3.49 16.37 3.48
C ALA A 58 -2.18 16.25 4.29
N LYS A 59 -2.13 16.81 5.50
CA LYS A 59 -0.98 16.65 6.42
C LYS A 59 -0.74 15.19 6.78
N ALA A 60 -1.80 14.45 7.13
CA ALA A 60 -1.70 13.02 7.41
C ALA A 60 -1.19 12.22 6.19
N LEU A 61 -1.62 12.56 4.98
CA LEU A 61 -1.10 11.92 3.77
C LEU A 61 0.39 12.23 3.57
N ILE A 62 0.81 13.49 3.73
CA ILE A 62 2.21 13.91 3.60
C ILE A 62 3.10 13.18 4.61
N GLU A 63 2.65 13.09 5.86
CA GLU A 63 3.37 12.37 6.92
C GLU A 63 3.45 10.86 6.61
N LEU A 64 2.38 10.25 6.10
CA LEU A 64 2.35 8.83 5.75
C LEU A 64 3.30 8.49 4.59
N ILE A 65 3.30 9.29 3.51
CA ILE A 65 4.19 9.06 2.35
C ILE A 65 5.67 9.31 2.69
N ALA A 66 5.95 10.11 3.72
CA ALA A 66 7.31 10.35 4.20
C ALA A 66 7.91 9.15 4.94
N VAL A 67 7.08 8.18 5.38
CA VAL A 67 7.55 6.96 6.02
C VAL A 67 8.27 6.09 4.97
N LYS A 68 9.60 6.08 5.05
CA LYS A 68 10.43 5.25 4.18
C LYS A 68 10.20 3.77 4.47
N PRO A 69 9.93 2.94 3.45
CA PRO A 69 9.79 1.50 3.65
C PRO A 69 11.10 0.88 4.17
N PRO A 70 11.05 -0.25 4.88
CA PRO A 70 12.26 -0.93 5.30
C PRO A 70 13.09 -1.37 4.08
N PRO A 71 14.43 -1.39 4.17
CA PRO A 71 15.28 -1.88 3.10
C PRO A 71 14.89 -3.31 2.67
N GLY A 72 14.80 -3.56 1.37
CA GLY A 72 14.48 -4.90 0.84
C GLY A 72 13.00 -5.32 0.90
N VAL A 73 12.08 -4.44 1.33
CA VAL A 73 10.63 -4.76 1.43
C VAL A 73 9.87 -4.51 0.12
N PHE A 74 10.51 -3.87 -0.86
CA PHE A 74 9.96 -3.87 -2.21
C PHE A 74 10.01 -5.30 -2.75
N GLY A 75 8.83 -5.92 -2.86
CA GLY A 75 8.70 -7.16 -3.62
C GLY A 75 9.27 -6.95 -5.02
N SER A 76 10.03 -7.93 -5.52
CA SER A 76 10.54 -7.84 -6.89
C SER A 76 9.36 -7.78 -7.87
N PHE A 77 9.43 -6.87 -8.84
CA PHE A 77 8.57 -6.96 -10.02
C PHE A 77 9.02 -8.17 -10.83
N GLY A 78 8.09 -9.08 -11.11
CA GLY A 78 8.39 -10.28 -11.90
C GLY A 78 8.87 -11.44 -11.04
N PRO A 79 9.23 -12.59 -11.63
CA PRO A 79 9.80 -13.70 -10.87
C PRO A 79 11.08 -13.23 -10.13
N PRO A 80 11.18 -13.40 -8.79
CA PRO A 80 10.35 -14.26 -7.93
C PRO A 80 9.10 -13.61 -7.29
N GLY A 81 8.92 -12.28 -7.33
CA GLY A 81 7.83 -11.57 -6.65
C GLY A 81 6.42 -11.67 -7.27
N GLY A 82 6.28 -12.15 -8.51
CA GLY A 82 5.00 -12.59 -9.07
C GLY A 82 4.02 -11.47 -9.47
N TYR A 83 2.71 -11.77 -9.45
CA TYR A 83 1.65 -10.82 -9.82
C TYR A 83 1.40 -9.76 -8.74
N ILE A 84 1.07 -8.53 -9.15
CA ILE A 84 0.49 -7.54 -8.24
C ILE A 84 -0.84 -8.10 -7.73
N ARG A 85 -1.03 -8.15 -6.41
CA ARG A 85 -2.26 -8.64 -5.78
C ARG A 85 -3.06 -7.48 -5.20
N HIS A 86 -4.32 -7.33 -5.61
CA HIS A 86 -5.23 -6.32 -5.08
C HIS A 86 -6.68 -6.77 -5.19
N MET A 87 -7.53 -6.38 -4.23
CA MET A 87 -8.98 -6.64 -4.22
C MET A 87 -9.74 -6.09 -5.44
N PHE A 88 -9.12 -5.19 -6.22
CA PHE A 88 -9.73 -4.61 -7.43
C PHE A 88 -9.64 -5.56 -8.62
N PHE A 89 -8.69 -6.49 -8.63
CA PHE A 89 -8.52 -7.41 -9.75
C PHE A 89 -9.41 -8.65 -9.59
N GLN A 90 -9.88 -9.18 -10.72
CA GLN A 90 -10.48 -10.50 -10.77
C GLN A 90 -9.49 -11.52 -10.21
N ASP A 91 -9.96 -12.42 -9.33
CA ASP A 91 -9.13 -13.41 -8.62
C ASP A 91 -8.00 -12.81 -7.77
N ARG A 92 -8.11 -11.50 -7.46
CA ARG A 92 -7.16 -10.70 -6.67
C ARG A 92 -5.76 -10.58 -7.29
N GLN A 93 -5.59 -10.88 -8.58
CA GLN A 93 -4.30 -10.81 -9.27
C GLN A 93 -4.38 -9.93 -10.52
N ALA A 94 -3.38 -9.06 -10.71
CA ALA A 94 -3.26 -8.30 -11.94
C ALA A 94 -3.19 -9.25 -13.15
N ALA A 95 -3.74 -8.83 -14.29
CA ALA A 95 -3.72 -9.64 -15.51
C ALA A 95 -2.30 -9.82 -16.11
N LYS A 96 -1.33 -9.06 -15.62
CA LYS A 96 0.04 -9.01 -16.12
C LYS A 96 1.04 -9.07 -14.97
N ILE A 97 2.12 -9.82 -15.20
CA ILE A 97 3.35 -9.75 -14.40
C ILE A 97 4.22 -8.66 -15.03
N TYR A 98 4.61 -7.67 -14.24
CA TYR A 98 5.56 -6.64 -14.66
C TYR A 98 6.97 -7.12 -14.33
N SER A 99 7.88 -7.07 -15.28
CA SER A 99 9.29 -7.46 -15.14
C SER A 99 10.18 -6.34 -14.59
N SER A 100 9.68 -5.11 -14.54
CA SER A 100 10.38 -3.95 -13.99
C SER A 100 9.42 -2.83 -13.59
N VAL A 101 9.93 -1.88 -12.79
CA VAL A 101 9.23 -0.62 -12.46
C VAL A 101 8.90 0.18 -13.73
N GLN A 102 9.81 0.20 -14.71
CA GLN A 102 9.60 0.89 -15.99
C GLN A 102 8.42 0.28 -16.76
N GLU A 103 8.32 -1.05 -16.79
CA GLU A 103 7.21 -1.70 -17.49
C GLU A 103 5.85 -1.42 -16.84
N LEU A 104 5.81 -1.30 -15.50
CA LEU A 104 4.61 -0.87 -14.78
C LEU A 104 4.26 0.59 -15.13
N GLN A 105 5.26 1.48 -15.13
CA GLN A 105 5.10 2.89 -15.48
C GLN A 105 4.50 3.05 -16.88
N ASP A 106 5.09 2.39 -17.87
CA ASP A 106 4.66 2.48 -19.26
C ASP A 106 3.23 1.95 -19.43
N SER A 107 2.89 0.87 -18.74
CA SER A 107 1.54 0.30 -18.76
C SER A 107 0.48 1.23 -18.16
N ILE A 108 0.79 1.92 -17.06
CA ILE A 108 -0.14 2.88 -16.44
C ILE A 108 -0.29 4.11 -17.33
N ASN A 109 0.81 4.64 -17.84
CA ASN A 109 0.78 5.78 -18.76
C ASN A 109 0.00 5.46 -20.04
N GLN A 110 0.17 4.26 -20.60
CA GLN A 110 -0.62 3.82 -21.75
C GLN A 110 -2.12 3.73 -21.42
N PHE A 111 -2.46 3.20 -20.24
CA PHE A 111 -3.86 3.13 -19.79
C PHE A 111 -4.48 4.52 -19.64
N LEU A 112 -3.79 5.45 -18.97
CA LEU A 112 -4.23 6.83 -18.82
C LEU A 112 -4.45 7.50 -20.19
N GLN A 113 -3.49 7.38 -21.11
CA GLN A 113 -3.64 7.90 -22.47
C GLN A 113 -4.88 7.31 -23.18
N THR A 114 -5.14 6.01 -23.01
CA THR A 114 -6.29 5.36 -23.62
C THR A 114 -7.61 5.86 -23.03
N VAL A 115 -7.72 5.93 -21.70
CA VAL A 115 -8.95 6.35 -21.01
C VAL A 115 -9.30 7.80 -21.30
N TYR A 116 -8.30 8.69 -21.37
CA TYR A 116 -8.53 10.11 -21.61
C TYR A 116 -8.47 10.50 -23.09
N SER A 117 -8.19 9.56 -24.00
CA SER A 117 -8.22 9.81 -25.43
C SER A 117 -9.60 10.32 -25.87
N GLY A 118 -9.62 11.47 -26.54
CA GLY A 118 -10.85 12.11 -27.02
C GLY A 118 -11.61 12.97 -26.00
N THR A 119 -11.16 13.06 -24.75
CA THR A 119 -11.78 13.93 -23.74
C THR A 119 -11.25 15.37 -23.76
N GLY A 120 -10.13 15.61 -24.44
CA GLY A 120 -9.42 16.90 -24.45
C GLY A 120 -8.68 17.22 -23.14
N GLN A 121 -8.72 16.32 -22.15
CA GLN A 121 -7.98 16.43 -20.90
C GLN A 121 -6.61 15.77 -21.05
N ASP A 122 -5.57 16.44 -20.57
CA ASP A 122 -4.24 15.84 -20.39
C ASP A 122 -4.18 15.17 -19.01
N PRO A 123 -4.12 13.83 -18.94
CA PRO A 123 -4.04 13.13 -17.66
C PRO A 123 -2.67 13.27 -16.99
N GLY A 124 -1.67 13.84 -17.68
CA GLY A 124 -0.28 13.81 -17.26
C GLY A 124 0.33 12.41 -17.42
N ALA A 125 1.58 12.28 -16.99
CA ALA A 125 2.29 11.01 -16.91
C ALA A 125 2.76 10.74 -15.49
N VAL A 126 2.67 9.48 -15.06
CA VAL A 126 3.27 9.03 -13.80
C VAL A 126 4.75 8.72 -14.01
N GLY A 127 5.58 9.08 -13.03
CA GLY A 127 7.01 8.82 -13.00
C GLY A 127 7.39 8.13 -11.71
N PHE A 128 7.86 6.89 -11.79
CA PHE A 128 8.28 6.09 -10.63
C PHE A 128 9.80 6.14 -10.41
N SER A 129 10.51 7.01 -11.14
CA SER A 129 11.94 7.27 -10.97
C SER A 129 12.27 7.92 -9.61
N ASP A 130 11.36 8.77 -9.13
CA ASP A 130 11.58 9.61 -7.95
C ASP A 130 10.56 9.32 -6.82
N GLU A 131 9.51 8.56 -7.13
CA GLU A 131 8.45 8.19 -6.19
C GLU A 131 8.67 6.79 -5.62
N PRO A 132 8.77 6.62 -4.29
CA PRO A 132 8.80 5.30 -3.69
C PRO A 132 7.42 4.63 -3.90
N LEU A 133 7.36 3.65 -4.80
CA LEU A 133 6.18 2.79 -4.99
C LEU A 133 5.86 2.02 -3.70
N LEU A 134 5.01 2.59 -2.84
CA LEU A 134 4.65 1.99 -1.56
C LEU A 134 3.75 0.76 -1.75
N CYS A 135 4.34 -0.43 -1.88
CA CYS A 135 3.65 -1.71 -1.77
C CYS A 135 3.99 -2.37 -0.42
N TYR A 136 3.14 -2.23 0.58
CA TYR A 136 3.29 -2.97 1.83
C TYR A 136 2.72 -4.37 1.68
N TYR A 137 3.57 -5.36 1.97
CA TYR A 137 3.28 -6.78 2.17
C TYR A 137 1.95 -7.25 1.55
N GLY A 138 2.02 -7.84 0.35
CA GLY A 138 0.91 -8.54 -0.31
C GLY A 138 1.02 -10.07 -0.25
N GLY A 139 1.83 -10.59 0.68
CA GLY A 139 2.15 -12.01 0.78
C GLY A 139 1.32 -12.72 1.84
N THR A 140 0.26 -13.41 1.43
CA THR A 140 -0.20 -14.62 2.12
C THR A 140 0.56 -15.81 1.55
N SER A 141 1.83 -15.94 1.89
CA SER A 141 2.55 -17.20 1.72
C SER A 141 3.66 -17.26 2.76
N SER A 142 3.45 -18.15 3.72
CA SER A 142 4.52 -18.89 4.35
C SER A 142 5.49 -19.39 3.26
N GLU A 143 6.64 -18.74 3.10
CA GLU A 143 7.92 -19.35 2.71
C GLU A 143 8.99 -18.25 2.57
N LEU A 144 9.92 -18.29 3.53
CA LEU A 144 11.36 -17.99 3.47
C LEU A 144 11.89 -16.85 2.57
N CYS A 145 12.68 -15.98 3.23
CA CYS A 145 13.81 -15.20 2.70
C CYS A 145 13.59 -14.34 1.45
#